data_AF-A0A2D8HR30-F1
#
_entry.id   AF-A0A2D8HR30-F1
#
_cell.length_a   1.000
_cell.length_b   1.000
_cell.length_c   1.000
_cell.angle_alpha   90.00
_cell.angle_beta   90.00
_cell.angle_gamma   90.00
#
_symmetry.space_group_name_H-M   'P 1'
#
loop_
_entity.id
_entity.type
_entity.pdbx_description
1 polymer ?
#
loop_
_entity_poly.entity_id
_entity_poly.type
_entity_poly.pdbx_seq_one_letter_code
_entity_poly.pdbx_strand_id
1 'polypeptide(L)' 'MVCETIEVSSNDATVLDSAIDAFLEENDPKAMDNIAFRGARFDHGLAWVHFPEGNGGLGLRPDLNRVVERRMREAGA' A
#
# COMPACT_ATOMS: atom_id res chain seq x y z
N MET A 1 25.32 3.75 -13.46
CA MET A 1 23.88 3.45 -13.36
C MET A 1 23.64 3.17 -11.89
N VAL A 2 23.24 4.19 -11.14
CA VAL A 2 23.09 4.09 -9.68
C VAL A 2 21.78 3.36 -9.40
N CYS A 3 21.88 2.17 -8.78
CA CYS A 3 20.77 1.61 -8.03
C CYS A 3 20.67 2.48 -6.77
N GLU A 4 19.73 3.41 -6.77
CA GLU A 4 19.47 4.28 -5.63
C GLU A 4 18.83 3.42 -4.54
N THR A 5 19.64 3.03 -3.57
CA THR A 5 19.20 2.42 -2.31
C THR A 5 18.31 3.43 -1.59
N ILE A 6 17.01 3.15 -1.57
CA ILE A 6 16.03 3.90 -0.79
C ILE A 6 16.35 3.67 0.69
N GLU A 7 17.02 4.65 1.32
CA GLU A 7 17.16 4.73 2.77
C GLU A 7 15.79 5.06 3.37
N VAL A 8 15.13 4.04 3.92
CA VAL A 8 13.85 4.21 4.62
C VAL A 8 14.09 4.94 5.95
N SER A 9 13.94 6.27 5.94
CA SER A 9 14.17 7.17 7.07
C SER A 9 12.91 7.98 7.39
N SER A 10 12.08 7.53 8.36
CA SER A 10 10.87 8.21 8.93
C SER A 10 9.79 8.74 7.96
N ASN A 11 10.08 8.87 6.66
CA ASN A 11 9.28 9.49 5.63
C ASN A 11 8.41 8.44 4.96
N ASP A 12 8.93 7.22 4.79
CA ASP A 12 8.23 6.11 4.15
C ASP A 12 6.96 5.69 4.87
N ALA A 13 6.96 5.74 6.21
CA ALA A 13 5.75 5.46 6.99
C ALA A 13 4.68 6.53 6.75
N THR A 14 5.07 7.81 6.69
CA THR A 14 4.18 8.93 6.39
C THR A 14 3.67 8.88 4.95
N VAL A 15 4.54 8.53 3.99
CA VAL A 15 4.18 8.35 2.57
C VAL A 15 3.22 7.17 2.43
N LEU A 16 3.47 6.07 3.14
CA LEU A 16 2.59 4.91 3.14
C LEU A 16 1.23 5.23 3.75
N ASP A 17 1.17 5.93 4.88
CA ASP A 17 -0.09 6.34 5.49
C ASP A 17 -0.89 7.25 4.54
N SER A 18 -0.23 8.21 3.89
CA SER A 18 -0.88 9.10 2.91
C SER A 18 -1.41 8.33 1.69
N ALA A 19 -0.65 7.33 1.22
CA ALA A 19 -1.07 6.48 0.10
C ALA A 19 -2.27 5.58 0.49
N ILE A 20 -2.30 5.07 1.72
CA ILE A 20 -3.43 4.31 2.24
C ILE A 20 -4.68 5.19 2.35
N ASP A 21 -4.54 6.41 2.85
CA ASP A 21 -5.66 7.33 3.02
C ASP A 21 -6.26 7.72 1.66
N ALA A 22 -5.44 8.12 0.70
CA ALA A 22 -5.90 8.39 -0.66
C ALA A 22 -6.58 7.17 -1.31
N PHE A 23 -6.01 5.97 -1.12
CA PHE A 23 -6.60 4.74 -1.64
C PHE A 23 -7.99 4.45 -1.04
N LEU A 24 -8.15 4.59 0.29
CA LEU A 24 -9.41 4.32 0.98
C LEU A 24 -10.49 5.39 0.73
N GLU A 25 -10.10 6.63 0.43
CA GLU A 25 -11.03 7.67 0.00
C GLU A 25 -11.65 7.35 -1.36
N GLU A 26 -10.88 6.76 -2.27
CA GLU A 26 -11.32 6.39 -3.62
C GLU A 26 -11.97 4.99 -3.68
N ASN A 27 -11.61 4.10 -2.75
CA ASN A 27 -11.99 2.69 -2.76
C ASN A 27 -12.56 2.26 -1.40
N ASP A 28 -13.87 2.37 -1.23
CA ASP A 28 -14.55 1.89 -0.01
C ASP A 28 -14.76 0.35 -0.05
N PRO A 29 -14.05 -0.42 0.79
CA PRO A 29 -14.16 -1.88 0.81
C PRO A 29 -15.57 -2.40 1.19
N LYS A 30 -16.42 -1.57 1.79
CA LYS A 30 -17.80 -1.94 2.15
C LYS A 30 -18.80 -1.69 1.04
N ALA A 31 -18.49 -0.77 0.13
CA ALA A 31 -19.37 -0.39 -0.97
C ALA A 31 -18.99 -1.06 -2.30
N MET A 32 -17.78 -1.61 -2.40
CA MET A 32 -17.26 -2.20 -3.63
C MET A 32 -17.07 -3.72 -3.54
N ASP A 33 -16.99 -4.35 -4.72
CA ASP A 33 -16.70 -5.79 -4.81
C ASP A 33 -15.27 -6.10 -4.34
N ASN A 34 -15.10 -7.24 -3.66
CA ASN A 34 -13.82 -7.64 -3.07
C ASN A 34 -12.72 -7.86 -4.13
N ILE A 35 -13.07 -8.42 -5.30
CA ILE A 35 -12.11 -8.66 -6.38
C ILE A 35 -11.65 -7.30 -6.95
N ALA A 36 -12.58 -6.38 -7.18
CA ALA A 36 -12.27 -5.03 -7.63
C ALA A 36 -11.38 -4.28 -6.63
N PHE A 37 -11.69 -4.36 -5.33
CA PHE A 37 -10.89 -3.74 -4.27
C PHE A 37 -9.46 -4.29 -4.23
N ARG A 38 -9.30 -5.61 -4.31
CA ARG A 38 -7.98 -6.25 -4.34
C ARG A 38 -7.19 -5.94 -5.61
N GLY A 39 -7.87 -5.79 -6.75
CA GLY A 39 -7.27 -5.30 -7.99
C GLY A 39 -6.72 -3.88 -7.81
N ALA A 40 -7.55 -2.96 -7.32
CA ALA A 40 -7.14 -1.58 -7.05
C ALA A 40 -5.98 -1.52 -6.02
N ARG A 41 -6.01 -2.33 -4.96
CA ARG A 41 -4.87 -2.44 -4.01
C ARG A 41 -3.58 -2.85 -4.71
N PHE A 42 -3.65 -3.79 -5.66
CA PHE A 42 -2.49 -4.22 -6.43
C PHE A 42 -1.98 -3.09 -7.33
N ASP A 43 -2.87 -2.41 -8.04
CA ASP A 43 -2.50 -1.31 -8.94
C ASP A 43 -1.86 -0.13 -8.19
N HIS A 44 -2.30 0.13 -6.95
CA HIS A 44 -1.71 1.15 -6.06
C HIS A 44 -0.45 0.69 -5.30
N GLY A 45 0.01 -0.54 -5.48
CA GLY A 45 1.21 -1.05 -4.78
C GLY A 45 0.98 -1.39 -3.29
N LEU A 46 -0.28 -1.47 -2.85
CA LEU A 46 -0.70 -1.78 -1.48
C LEU A 46 -1.12 -3.24 -1.31
N ALA A 47 -0.79 -4.10 -2.29
CA ALA A 47 -0.96 -5.54 -2.15
C ALA A 47 0.11 -6.09 -1.22
N TRP A 48 1.40 -5.92 -1.54
CA TRP A 48 2.56 -6.20 -0.69
C TRP A 48 3.67 -5.18 -0.94
N VAL A 49 3.89 -4.27 0.02
CA VAL A 49 4.70 -3.06 -0.15
C VAL A 49 6.18 -3.31 -0.49
N HIS A 50 6.70 -4.50 -0.21
CA HIS A 50 8.11 -4.85 -0.46
C HIS A 50 8.39 -5.36 -1.87
N PHE A 51 7.37 -5.63 -2.67
CA PHE A 51 7.58 -5.85 -4.09
C PHE A 51 7.93 -4.54 -4.81
N PRO A 52 8.58 -4.62 -5.98
CA PRO A 52 8.78 -3.45 -6.82
C PRO A 52 7.46 -2.80 -7.24
N GLU A 53 7.52 -1.51 -7.54
CA GLU A 53 6.43 -0.80 -8.23
C GLU A 53 6.01 -1.54 -9.51
N GLY A 54 4.70 -1.55 -9.78
CA GLY A 54 4.11 -2.30 -10.89
C GLY A 54 3.93 -3.81 -10.65
N ASN A 55 4.41 -4.35 -9.52
CA ASN A 55 4.17 -5.74 -9.10
C ASN A 55 3.36 -5.82 -7.79
N GLY A 56 2.56 -4.80 -7.50
CA GLY A 56 1.76 -4.76 -6.28
C GLY A 56 2.49 -4.29 -5.02
N GLY A 57 3.68 -3.70 -5.17
CA GLY A 57 4.43 -3.10 -4.06
C GLY A 57 4.97 -1.70 -4.37
N LEU A 58 5.65 -1.12 -3.39
CA LEU A 58 6.25 0.22 -3.43
C LEU A 58 7.78 0.18 -3.20
N GLY A 59 8.39 -1.01 -3.21
CA GLY A 59 9.81 -1.22 -2.91
C GLY A 59 10.18 -0.93 -1.45
N LEU A 60 9.20 -0.88 -0.55
CA LEU A 60 9.36 -0.53 0.86
C LEU A 60 9.81 -1.72 1.71
N ARG A 61 10.15 -1.46 2.97
CA ARG A 61 10.52 -2.53 3.89
C ARG A 61 9.33 -3.46 4.19
N PRO A 62 9.54 -4.79 4.33
CA PRO A 62 8.47 -5.76 4.58
C PRO A 62 7.70 -5.56 5.90
N ASP A 63 8.30 -4.91 6.90
CA ASP A 63 7.66 -4.61 8.18
C ASP A 63 6.48 -3.64 8.04
N LEU A 64 6.51 -2.77 7.02
CA LEU A 64 5.45 -1.81 6.74
C LEU A 64 4.16 -2.45 6.19
N ASN A 65 4.21 -3.69 5.67
CA ASN A 65 3.00 -4.43 5.27
C ASN A 65 2.02 -4.57 6.44
N ARG A 66 2.52 -4.66 7.68
CA ARG A 66 1.67 -4.75 8.86
C ARG A 66 0.80 -3.50 9.05
N VAL A 67 1.28 -2.33 8.65
CA VAL A 67 0.53 -1.08 8.72
C VAL A 67 -0.61 -1.10 7.72
N VAL A 68 -0.33 -1.50 6.47
CA VAL A 68 -1.34 -1.68 5.42
C VAL A 68 -2.45 -2.62 5.89
N GLU A 69 -2.09 -3.83 6.30
CA GLU A 69 -3.07 -4.84 6.72
C GLU A 69 -3.93 -4.39 7.91
N ARG A 70 -3.34 -3.65 8.85
CA ARG A 70 -4.07 -3.05 9.97
C ARG A 70 -5.10 -2.02 9.46
N ARG A 71 -4.69 -1.07 8.62
CA ARG A 71 -5.55 0.01 8.12
C ARG A 71 -6.69 -0.52 7.24
N MET A 72 -6.39 -1.51 6.39
CA MET A 72 -7.41 -2.18 5.55
C MET A 72 -8.48 -2.86 6.40
N ARG A 73 -8.07 -3.54 7.48
CA ARG A 73 -9.01 -4.17 8.44
C ARG A 73 -9.84 -3.13 9.19
N GLU A 74 -9.23 -2.02 9.61
CA GLU A 74 -9.93 -0.91 10.27
C GLU A 74 -10.98 -0.27 9.34
N ALA A 75 -10.70 -0.19 8.04
CA ALA A 75 -11.66 0.25 7.01
C ALA A 75 -12.79 -0.78 6.75
N GLY A 76 -12.53 -2.06 7.04
CA GLY A 76 -13.50 -3.15 6.94
C GLY A 76 -13.34 -4.06 5.72
N ALA A 77 -12.12 -4.12 5.16
CA ALA A 77 -11.74 -5.06 4.11
C ALA A 77 -11.41 -6.47 4.61
#